data_AF-A0A0R2NPL8-F1
#
_entry.id   AF-A0A0R2NPL8-F1
#
_cell.length_a   1.000
_cell.length_b   1.000
_cell.length_c   1.000
_cell.angle_alpha   90.00
_cell.angle_beta   90.00
_cell.angle_gamma   90.00
#
_symmetry.space_group_name_H-M   'P 1'
#
loop_
_entity.id
_entity.type
_entity.pdbx_description
1 polymer ?
#
loop_
_entity_poly.entity_id
_entity_poly.type
_entity_poly.pdbx_seq_one_letter_code
_entity_poly.pdbx_strand_id
1 'polypeptide(L)'
;MTATNQTTPSTPEPNRGPEQPESVNMWTALKLGAQQTFTWSQRISRPQYWWLYLDLVLITIALNLILGLKAYSSPALLLQPFHINAFQAVLVLIYSALLAWTSVMQFTASARRLHDSNRSAHFLWLSLIPIVGPILIIVFLCQRSNEAGARFDRAPKQAKPWTKKWWTWAILVVGTVLCAIMINTTAYITTFADYATTTTSTNTTNSDDDASDTDSETADSESSSSDDTDKITIGDDDIDIADQQSYTTAFTDSSWANSTFKINRVTVYKTDGTYTNGSGSDKQEFHGIIKVHMSIHAGRDISAYPTQAKLSTNDGQQVEADSDSDDFDGELNSGTDSNGDLYFILPKLSSVKNITSVRLKWDADYDTDDYEDDNAFKTFDATINLN
;
A
#
# COMPACT_ATOMS: atom_id res chain seq x y z
N MET A 1 35.71 82.31 21.82
CA MET A 1 34.60 82.12 20.86
C MET A 1 34.41 80.63 20.70
N THR A 2 33.45 80.07 21.42
CA THR A 2 33.19 78.65 21.54
C THR A 2 32.04 78.32 20.59
N ALA A 3 32.28 77.52 19.56
CA ALA A 3 31.26 77.13 18.60
C ALA A 3 30.54 75.86 19.09
N THR A 4 29.24 76.03 19.32
CA THR A 4 28.29 75.04 19.82
C THR A 4 28.01 73.97 18.77
N ASN A 5 28.36 72.71 19.03
CA ASN A 5 27.89 71.57 18.24
C ASN A 5 26.43 71.27 18.59
N GLN A 6 25.54 71.45 17.61
CA GLN A 6 24.15 71.01 17.71
C GLN A 6 24.10 69.48 17.62
N THR A 7 23.61 68.85 18.68
CA THR A 7 23.28 67.42 18.74
C THR A 7 21.85 67.25 18.22
N THR A 8 21.71 66.64 17.06
CA THR A 8 20.40 66.20 16.52
C THR A 8 19.88 65.05 17.40
N PRO A 9 18.60 65.03 17.81
CA PRO A 9 18.09 63.96 18.66
C PRO A 9 17.99 62.66 17.86
N SER A 10 18.61 61.61 18.39
CA SER A 10 18.47 60.24 17.91
C SER A 10 17.02 59.78 18.02
N THR A 11 16.36 59.61 16.87
CA THR A 11 15.10 58.87 16.74
C THR A 11 15.26 57.49 17.39
N PRO A 12 14.34 57.03 18.25
CA PRO A 12 14.44 55.69 18.83
C PRO A 12 14.31 54.66 17.70
N GLU A 13 15.31 53.78 17.56
CA GLU A 13 15.21 52.62 16.67
C GLU A 13 13.93 51.84 17.00
N PRO A 14 13.13 51.44 15.99
CA PRO A 14 11.98 50.59 16.22
C PRO A 14 12.50 49.22 16.67
N ASN A 15 12.27 48.93 17.95
CA ASN A 15 12.35 47.65 18.65
C ASN A 15 12.58 46.46 17.70
N ARG A 16 13.86 46.13 17.42
CA ARG A 16 14.21 44.89 16.73
C ARG A 16 13.76 43.76 17.65
N GLY A 17 12.76 43.00 17.19
CA GLY A 17 12.43 41.70 17.78
C GLY A 17 13.65 40.79 17.86
N PRO A 18 13.57 39.64 18.57
CA PRO A 18 14.73 38.83 18.93
C PRO A 18 15.65 38.62 17.73
N GLU A 19 16.93 38.98 17.91
CA GLU A 19 17.98 39.05 16.88
C GLU A 19 17.85 37.91 15.86
N GLN A 20 17.57 38.27 14.61
CA GLN A 20 17.57 37.28 13.53
C GLN A 20 19.02 36.81 13.33
N PRO A 21 19.29 35.50 13.34
CA PRO A 21 20.64 34.97 13.23
C PRO A 21 21.30 35.46 11.93
N GLU A 22 22.58 35.83 12.05
CA GLU A 22 23.40 36.52 11.05
C GLU A 22 23.59 35.74 9.73
N SER A 23 23.23 34.46 9.69
CA SER A 23 22.99 33.71 8.46
C SER A 23 21.93 32.61 8.70
N VAL A 24 20.91 32.59 7.85
CA VAL A 24 19.87 31.54 7.87
C VAL A 24 20.29 30.42 6.92
N ASN A 25 20.42 29.21 7.45
CA ASN A 25 20.75 28.00 6.71
C ASN A 25 19.90 26.82 7.21
N MET A 26 19.98 25.66 6.53
CA MET A 26 19.26 24.42 6.88
C MET A 26 19.40 24.07 8.37
N TRP A 27 20.63 23.94 8.85
CA TRP A 27 20.88 23.52 10.23
C TRP A 27 20.29 24.48 11.29
N THR A 28 20.43 25.79 11.08
CA THR A 28 19.89 26.79 11.99
C THR A 28 18.36 26.80 11.98
N ALA A 29 17.74 26.61 10.82
CA ALA A 29 16.30 26.51 10.66
C ALA A 29 15.74 25.24 11.33
N LEU A 30 16.35 24.07 11.10
CA LEU A 30 15.97 22.80 11.73
C LEU A 30 16.10 22.86 13.26
N LYS A 31 17.23 23.37 13.77
CA LYS A 31 17.47 23.53 15.21
C LYS A 31 16.44 24.45 15.84
N LEU A 32 16.13 25.58 15.19
CA LEU A 32 15.10 26.51 15.64
C LEU A 32 13.72 25.85 15.66
N GLY A 33 13.36 25.14 14.59
CA GLY A 33 12.12 24.38 14.49
C GLY A 33 11.97 23.38 15.64
N ALA A 34 12.99 22.55 15.88
CA ALA A 34 12.97 21.52 16.94
C ALA A 34 12.91 22.13 18.35
N GLN A 35 13.55 23.27 18.58
CA GLN A 35 13.44 23.99 19.84
C GLN A 35 12.08 24.66 20.05
N GLN A 36 11.36 24.95 18.96
CA GLN A 36 10.14 25.75 18.97
C GLN A 36 8.91 25.01 18.43
N THR A 37 8.93 23.67 18.43
CA THR A 37 7.86 22.79 17.92
C THR A 37 6.48 23.10 18.49
N PHE A 38 6.39 23.55 19.74
CA PHE A 38 5.13 23.91 20.42
C PHE A 38 5.03 25.40 20.77
N THR A 39 5.78 26.25 20.08
CA THR A 39 5.80 27.70 20.33
C THR A 39 4.91 28.43 19.33
N TRP A 40 3.76 28.93 19.80
CA TRP A 40 2.75 29.58 18.94
C TRP A 40 2.90 31.10 18.83
N SER A 41 3.51 31.72 19.85
CA SER A 41 3.45 33.16 20.08
C SER A 41 4.64 33.93 19.53
N GLN A 42 5.27 33.42 18.47
CA GLN A 42 6.45 34.03 17.85
C GLN A 42 6.34 33.96 16.34
N ARG A 43 6.86 34.96 15.64
CA ARG A 43 7.00 34.91 14.17
C ARG A 43 8.18 34.05 13.72
N ILE A 44 8.14 33.65 12.45
CA ILE A 44 9.26 33.04 11.73
C ILE A 44 9.45 33.78 10.41
N SER A 45 10.69 34.15 10.09
CA SER A 45 10.98 34.88 8.86
C SER A 45 10.82 33.99 7.64
N ARG A 46 10.61 34.59 6.46
CA ARG A 46 10.41 33.85 5.20
C ARG A 46 11.57 32.89 4.90
N PRO A 47 12.86 33.28 4.97
CA PRO A 47 13.95 32.35 4.71
C PRO A 47 14.02 31.21 5.73
N GLN A 48 13.78 31.49 7.01
CA GLN A 48 13.79 30.46 8.06
C GLN A 48 12.70 29.41 7.82
N TYR A 49 11.50 29.86 7.41
CA TYR A 49 10.40 28.96 7.09
C TYR A 49 10.71 28.05 5.91
N TRP A 50 11.21 28.59 4.79
CA TRP A 50 11.46 27.80 3.59
C TRP A 50 12.65 26.84 3.74
N TRP A 51 13.68 27.21 4.50
CA TRP A 51 14.74 26.29 4.87
C TRP A 51 14.24 25.16 5.76
N LEU A 52 13.48 25.47 6.81
CA LEU A 52 12.86 24.45 7.67
C LEU A 52 11.91 23.54 6.88
N TYR A 53 11.11 24.10 5.99
CA TYR A 53 10.22 23.33 5.11
C TYR A 53 11.02 22.35 4.25
N LEU A 54 12.12 22.81 3.63
CA LEU A 54 12.99 21.95 2.86
C LEU A 54 13.61 20.83 3.72
N ASP A 55 14.10 21.15 4.92
CA ASP A 55 14.65 20.17 5.86
C ASP A 55 13.61 19.10 6.21
N LEU A 56 12.39 19.51 6.53
CA LEU A 56 11.30 18.61 6.86
C LEU A 56 10.86 17.75 5.67
N VAL A 57 10.86 18.30 4.45
CA VAL A 57 10.61 17.54 3.21
C VAL A 57 11.69 16.47 3.02
N LEU A 58 12.97 16.83 3.13
CA LEU A 58 14.08 15.88 2.98
C LEU A 58 14.06 14.78 4.06
N ILE A 59 13.81 15.15 5.32
CA ILE A 59 13.64 14.19 6.41
C ILE A 59 12.46 13.26 6.11
N THR A 60 11.33 13.80 5.64
CA THR A 60 10.15 12.99 5.32
C THR A 60 10.42 12.04 4.15
N ILE A 61 11.13 12.47 3.11
CA ILE A 61 11.56 11.59 2.01
C ILE A 61 12.46 10.47 2.55
N ALA A 62 13.48 10.80 3.35
CA ALA A 62 14.37 9.81 3.93
C ALA A 62 13.63 8.83 4.85
N LEU A 63 12.69 9.32 5.68
CA LEU A 63 11.85 8.47 6.53
C LEU A 63 11.00 7.51 5.69
N ASN A 64 10.44 7.97 4.57
CA ASN A 64 9.66 7.12 3.68
C ASN A 64 10.51 6.03 3.02
N LEU A 65 11.70 6.38 2.53
CA LEU A 65 12.61 5.42 1.89
C LEU A 65 13.15 4.36 2.87
N ILE A 66 13.49 4.75 4.09
CA ILE A 66 14.16 3.85 5.05
C ILE A 66 13.13 3.05 5.86
N LEU A 67 12.08 3.70 6.38
CA LEU A 67 11.08 3.11 7.28
C LEU A 67 9.71 2.98 6.62
N GLY A 68 9.27 3.99 5.87
CA GLY A 68 7.90 4.06 5.34
C GLY A 68 7.53 2.86 4.47
N LEU A 69 8.37 2.49 3.51
CA LEU A 69 8.12 1.32 2.65
C LEU A 69 7.85 0.04 3.48
N LYS A 70 8.60 -0.17 4.55
CA LYS A 70 8.41 -1.32 5.45
C LYS A 70 7.20 -1.14 6.37
N ALA A 71 6.91 0.09 6.80
CA ALA A 71 5.76 0.38 7.66
C ALA A 71 4.43 0.15 6.94
N TYR A 72 4.37 0.39 5.63
CA TYR A 72 3.17 0.17 4.81
C TYR A 72 3.08 -1.23 4.19
N SER A 73 4.16 -2.01 4.16
CA SER A 73 4.18 -3.31 3.46
C SER A 73 3.34 -4.41 4.12
N SER A 74 3.05 -4.30 5.42
CA SER A 74 2.22 -5.27 6.13
C SER A 74 1.52 -4.64 7.34
N PRO A 75 0.28 -5.03 7.66
CA PRO A 75 -0.42 -4.55 8.84
C PRO A 75 0.26 -5.07 10.12
N ALA A 76 0.49 -4.17 11.07
CA ALA A 76 1.03 -4.52 12.39
C ALA A 76 -0.01 -5.23 13.28
N LEU A 77 -1.29 -4.89 13.11
CA LEU A 77 -2.42 -5.37 13.89
C LEU A 77 -3.56 -5.76 12.94
N LEU A 78 -4.04 -7.00 13.08
CA LEU A 78 -5.29 -7.50 12.49
C LEU A 78 -6.29 -7.76 13.61
N LEU A 79 -7.56 -7.42 13.38
CA LEU A 79 -8.61 -7.60 14.39
C LEU A 79 -9.38 -8.92 14.21
N GLN A 80 -9.40 -9.49 13.00
CA GLN A 80 -10.15 -10.71 12.67
C GLN A 80 -9.37 -11.56 11.65
N PRO A 81 -8.76 -12.69 12.06
CA PRO A 81 -8.50 -13.08 13.44
C PRO A 81 -7.58 -12.06 14.14
N PHE A 82 -7.69 -11.94 15.47
CA PHE A 82 -6.81 -11.03 16.22
C PHE A 82 -5.36 -11.50 16.14
N HIS A 83 -4.51 -10.72 15.50
CA HIS A 83 -3.09 -11.02 15.34
C HIS A 83 -2.28 -9.73 15.46
N ILE A 84 -1.16 -9.80 16.20
CA ILE A 84 -0.21 -8.70 16.35
C ILE A 84 1.15 -9.18 15.88
N ASN A 85 1.68 -8.55 14.84
CA ASN A 85 3.10 -8.68 14.51
C ASN A 85 3.89 -7.70 15.38
N ALA A 86 4.53 -8.21 16.43
CA ALA A 86 5.23 -7.40 17.42
C ALA A 86 6.38 -6.56 16.81
N PHE A 87 7.12 -7.12 15.87
CA PHE A 87 8.21 -6.40 15.19
C PHE A 87 7.64 -5.25 14.35
N GLN A 88 6.62 -5.53 13.56
CA GLN A 88 5.95 -4.54 12.72
C GLN A 88 5.28 -3.44 13.56
N ALA A 89 4.67 -3.80 14.70
CA ALA A 89 4.08 -2.84 15.62
C ALA A 89 5.12 -1.86 16.18
N VAL A 90 6.31 -2.33 16.56
CA VAL A 90 7.40 -1.45 17.02
C VAL A 90 7.87 -0.54 15.88
N LEU A 91 8.03 -1.07 14.66
CA LEU A 91 8.44 -0.29 13.49
C LEU A 91 7.42 0.81 13.18
N VAL A 92 6.13 0.47 13.11
CA VAL A 92 5.04 1.44 12.86
C VAL A 92 4.98 2.49 13.95
N LEU A 93 5.18 2.13 15.24
CA LEU A 93 5.20 3.10 16.33
C LEU A 93 6.38 4.09 16.21
N ILE A 94 7.58 3.61 15.88
CA ILE A 94 8.76 4.47 15.69
C ILE A 94 8.53 5.42 14.52
N TYR A 95 8.10 4.90 13.38
CA TYR A 95 7.82 5.69 12.18
C TYR A 95 6.72 6.74 12.43
N SER A 96 5.63 6.33 13.08
CA SER A 96 4.52 7.22 13.44
C SER A 96 4.93 8.33 14.40
N ALA A 97 5.81 8.04 15.36
CA ALA A 97 6.31 9.04 16.30
C ALA A 97 7.16 10.10 15.59
N LEU A 98 7.99 9.68 14.63
CA LEU A 98 8.80 10.59 13.82
C LEU A 98 7.93 11.45 12.90
N LEU A 99 6.91 10.88 12.26
CA LEU A 99 5.94 11.62 11.45
C LEU A 99 5.11 12.60 12.27
N ALA A 100 4.61 12.19 13.43
CA ALA A 100 3.87 13.08 14.32
C ALA A 100 4.72 14.26 14.76
N TRP A 101 6.00 14.01 15.10
CA TRP A 101 6.95 15.03 15.47
C TRP A 101 7.20 16.05 14.34
N THR A 102 7.53 15.60 13.13
CA THR A 102 7.78 16.48 11.98
C THR A 102 6.51 17.23 11.54
N SER A 103 5.34 16.60 11.64
CA SER A 103 4.05 17.20 11.31
C SER A 103 3.69 18.35 12.27
N VAL A 104 3.88 18.15 13.58
CA VAL A 104 3.67 19.23 14.56
C VAL A 104 4.65 20.38 14.33
N MET A 105 5.92 20.08 14.01
CA MET A 105 6.91 21.11 13.65
C MET A 105 6.45 21.93 12.45
N GLN A 106 6.02 21.26 11.37
CA GLN A 106 5.54 21.92 10.15
C GLN A 106 4.30 22.78 10.43
N PHE A 107 3.32 22.24 11.15
CA PHE A 107 2.07 22.93 11.47
C PHE A 107 2.33 24.20 12.30
N THR A 108 3.15 24.10 13.34
CA THR A 108 3.54 25.25 14.16
C THR A 108 4.32 26.28 13.32
N ALA A 109 5.25 25.85 12.47
CA ALA A 109 6.00 26.76 11.61
C ALA A 109 5.08 27.51 10.62
N SER A 110 4.11 26.85 10.00
CA SER A 110 3.14 27.48 9.11
C SER A 110 2.25 28.49 9.84
N ALA A 111 1.81 28.19 11.06
CA ALA A 111 1.04 29.14 11.87
C ALA A 111 1.85 30.39 12.19
N ARG A 112 3.11 30.24 12.61
CA ARG A 112 4.02 31.35 12.89
C ARG A 112 4.35 32.17 11.64
N ARG A 113 4.39 31.52 10.48
CA ARG A 113 4.64 32.16 9.20
C ARG A 113 3.43 33.01 8.76
N LEU A 114 2.20 32.51 8.99
CA LEU A 114 0.99 33.30 8.80
C LEU A 114 0.93 34.51 9.74
N HIS A 115 1.35 34.34 11.00
CA HIS A 115 1.47 35.46 11.94
C HIS A 115 2.44 36.53 11.42
N ASP A 116 3.54 36.14 10.77
CA ASP A 116 4.50 37.08 10.17
C ASP A 116 3.92 37.89 9.01
N SER A 117 2.96 37.36 8.25
CA SER A 117 2.20 38.09 7.23
C SER A 117 0.91 38.74 7.76
N ASN A 118 0.81 38.90 9.10
CA ASN A 118 -0.32 39.53 9.79
C ASN A 118 -1.66 38.78 9.66
N ARG A 119 -1.62 37.46 9.41
CA ARG A 119 -2.79 36.59 9.31
C ARG A 119 -2.89 35.70 10.54
N SER A 120 -4.10 35.29 10.93
CA SER A 120 -4.27 34.32 12.02
C SER A 120 -3.92 32.90 11.56
N ALA A 121 -3.54 32.02 12.49
CA ALA A 121 -3.35 30.60 12.19
C ALA A 121 -4.63 29.89 11.67
N HIS A 122 -5.81 30.50 11.82
CA HIS A 122 -7.08 29.91 11.36
C HIS A 122 -7.14 29.78 9.84
N PHE A 123 -6.33 30.54 9.09
CA PHE A 123 -6.23 30.34 7.65
C PHE A 123 -5.72 28.94 7.29
N LEU A 124 -5.04 28.22 8.19
CA LEU A 124 -4.67 26.82 7.97
C LEU A 124 -5.87 25.91 7.75
N TRP A 125 -7.06 26.24 8.27
CA TRP A 125 -8.29 25.47 7.98
C TRP A 125 -8.64 25.44 6.49
N LEU A 126 -8.15 26.39 5.69
CA LEU A 126 -8.32 26.36 4.24
C LEU A 126 -7.67 25.10 3.63
N SER A 127 -6.67 24.49 4.27
CA SER A 127 -6.07 23.23 3.76
C SER A 127 -7.05 22.06 3.74
N LEU A 128 -8.20 22.15 4.42
CA LEU A 128 -9.27 21.16 4.33
C LEU A 128 -10.03 21.22 2.99
N ILE A 129 -9.91 22.32 2.25
CA ILE A 129 -10.47 22.43 0.89
C ILE A 129 -9.45 21.85 -0.09
N PRO A 130 -9.77 20.77 -0.82
CA PRO A 130 -8.83 20.13 -1.71
C PRO A 130 -8.40 21.09 -2.83
N ILE A 131 -7.14 20.96 -3.26
CA ILE A 131 -6.51 21.71 -4.36
C ILE A 131 -6.39 23.23 -4.06
N VAL A 132 -7.50 23.96 -4.01
CA VAL A 132 -7.55 25.42 -3.85
C VAL A 132 -6.99 25.85 -2.49
N GLY A 133 -7.31 25.10 -1.43
CA GLY A 133 -6.87 25.37 -0.07
C GLY A 133 -5.35 25.44 0.09
N PRO A 134 -4.62 24.35 -0.23
CA PRO A 134 -3.16 24.32 -0.22
C PRO A 134 -2.53 25.44 -1.07
N ILE A 135 -3.08 25.73 -2.25
CA ILE A 135 -2.57 26.81 -3.11
C ILE A 135 -2.65 28.17 -2.41
N LEU A 136 -3.80 28.51 -1.83
CA LEU A 136 -3.98 29.77 -1.09
C LEU A 136 -3.02 29.87 0.09
N ILE A 137 -2.81 28.77 0.81
CA ILE A 137 -1.88 28.74 1.95
C ILE A 137 -0.44 28.96 1.49
N ILE A 138 0.01 28.29 0.42
CA ILE A 138 1.34 28.52 -0.16
C ILE A 138 1.50 29.99 -0.54
N VAL A 139 0.51 30.60 -1.19
CA VAL A 139 0.52 32.03 -1.54
C VAL A 139 0.69 32.89 -0.27
N PHE A 140 -0.05 32.62 0.80
CA PHE A 140 0.07 33.35 2.05
C PHE A 140 1.43 33.17 2.75
N LEU A 141 2.03 31.98 2.65
CA LEU A 141 3.36 31.68 3.21
C LEU A 141 4.49 32.37 2.41
N CYS A 142 4.28 32.61 1.12
CA CYS A 142 5.21 33.32 0.22
C CYS A 142 5.19 34.85 0.35
N GLN A 143 4.12 35.43 0.91
CA GLN A 143 3.97 36.89 1.07
C GLN A 143 5.10 37.51 1.89
N ARG A 144 5.38 38.81 1.70
CA ARG A 144 6.39 39.50 2.51
C ARG A 144 5.95 39.61 3.97
N SER A 145 6.92 39.76 4.88
CA SER A 145 6.66 40.05 6.28
C SER A 145 5.88 41.38 6.41
N ASN A 146 5.00 41.46 7.41
CA ASN A 146 4.21 42.65 7.70
C ASN A 146 4.47 43.09 9.15
N GLU A 147 4.79 44.36 9.36
CA GLU A 147 5.06 44.92 10.69
C GLU A 147 3.89 44.74 11.66
N ALA A 148 2.65 44.81 11.16
CA ALA A 148 1.45 44.57 11.96
C ALA A 148 1.38 43.14 12.55
N GLY A 149 2.14 42.20 11.99
CA GLY A 149 2.30 40.85 12.52
C GLY A 149 2.97 40.80 13.90
N ALA A 150 3.67 41.86 14.32
CA ALA A 150 4.29 41.96 15.65
C ALA A 150 3.29 41.77 16.80
N ARG A 151 1.99 42.02 16.58
CA ARG A 151 0.93 41.76 17.57
C ARG A 151 0.83 40.30 18.04
N PHE A 152 1.34 39.36 17.23
CA PHE A 152 1.33 37.93 17.57
C PHE A 152 2.54 37.51 18.41
N ASP A 153 3.55 38.37 18.52
CA ASP A 153 4.71 38.14 19.39
C ASP A 153 4.28 38.38 20.84
N ARG A 154 4.23 37.31 21.64
CA ARG A 154 4.04 37.41 23.09
C ARG A 154 5.33 36.96 23.75
N ALA A 155 6.10 37.90 24.30
CA ALA A 155 7.31 37.56 25.04
C ALA A 155 6.93 36.83 26.35
N PRO A 156 7.33 35.56 26.54
CA PRO A 156 7.18 34.91 27.84
C PRO A 156 8.31 35.37 28.76
N LYS A 157 7.99 35.85 29.97
CA LYS A 157 8.99 36.28 30.96
C LYS A 157 10.02 35.19 31.32
N GLN A 158 9.64 33.91 31.20
CA GLN A 158 10.54 32.74 31.20
C GLN A 158 9.85 31.57 30.47
N ALA A 159 10.14 31.35 29.18
CA ALA A 159 9.59 30.17 28.48
C ALA A 159 10.34 28.90 28.88
N LYS A 160 9.69 28.04 29.68
CA LYS A 160 10.15 26.66 29.87
C LYS A 160 10.18 25.94 28.51
N PRO A 161 11.26 25.22 28.15
CA PRO A 161 11.31 24.44 26.91
C PRO A 161 10.14 23.47 26.84
N TRP A 162 9.62 23.25 25.63
CA TRP A 162 8.42 22.43 25.41
C TRP A 162 8.62 21.00 25.94
N THR A 163 9.85 20.47 25.92
CA THR A 163 10.23 19.14 26.44
C THR A 163 9.94 18.95 27.92
N LYS A 164 9.81 20.04 28.69
CA LYS A 164 9.56 20.00 30.13
C LYS A 164 8.09 20.25 30.49
N LYS A 165 7.20 20.33 29.49
CA LYS A 165 5.75 20.44 29.67
C LYS A 165 5.14 19.07 29.37
N TRP A 166 4.41 18.46 30.30
CA TRP A 166 3.89 17.10 30.10
C TRP A 166 2.85 17.02 28.95
N TRP A 167 2.08 18.08 28.76
CA TRP A 167 1.01 18.11 27.75
C TRP A 167 1.53 18.06 26.31
N THR A 168 2.77 18.50 26.05
CA THR A 168 3.37 18.43 24.71
C THR A 168 3.67 16.98 24.35
N TRP A 169 4.17 16.19 25.30
CA TRP A 169 4.31 14.74 25.16
C TRP A 169 2.98 14.03 24.98
N ALA A 170 1.94 14.44 25.70
CA ALA A 170 0.59 13.90 25.52
C ALA A 170 0.08 14.12 24.08
N ILE A 171 0.27 15.32 23.51
CA ILE A 171 -0.09 15.59 22.11
C ILE A 171 0.71 14.72 21.15
N LEU A 172 2.02 14.54 21.37
CA LEU A 172 2.84 13.68 20.52
C LEU A 172 2.41 12.22 20.59
N VAL A 173 2.10 11.70 21.78
CA VAL A 173 1.61 10.33 21.94
C VAL A 173 0.28 10.14 21.23
N VAL A 174 -0.67 11.07 21.40
CA VAL A 174 -1.95 11.02 20.68
C VAL A 174 -1.74 11.09 19.16
N GLY A 175 -0.91 12.02 18.68
CA GLY A 175 -0.56 12.11 17.26
C GLY A 175 0.10 10.82 16.74
N THR A 176 0.98 10.21 17.53
CA THR A 176 1.64 8.94 17.21
C THR A 176 0.62 7.81 17.06
N VAL A 177 -0.32 7.69 18.00
CA VAL A 177 -1.37 6.66 17.96
C VAL A 177 -2.28 6.86 16.75
N LEU A 178 -2.70 8.09 16.47
CA LEU A 178 -3.52 8.39 15.29
C LEU A 178 -2.78 8.06 13.99
N CYS A 179 -1.52 8.45 13.86
CA CYS A 179 -0.69 8.09 12.71
C CYS A 179 -0.53 6.57 12.59
N ALA A 180 -0.27 5.85 13.69
CA ALA A 180 -0.12 4.40 13.68
C ALA A 180 -1.39 3.69 13.24
N ILE A 181 -2.56 4.14 13.69
CA ILE A 181 -3.86 3.61 13.25
C ILE A 181 -4.05 3.86 11.76
N MET A 182 -3.79 5.08 11.27
CA MET A 182 -3.90 5.41 9.85
C MET A 182 -2.97 4.55 9.00
N ILE A 183 -1.70 4.42 9.38
CA ILE A 183 -0.71 3.60 8.68
C ILE A 183 -1.12 2.13 8.67
N ASN A 184 -1.54 1.58 9.82
CA ASN A 184 -2.00 0.19 9.90
C ASN A 184 -3.24 -0.05 9.02
N THR A 185 -4.15 0.92 8.98
CA THR A 185 -5.35 0.87 8.13
C THR A 185 -4.99 0.95 6.66
N THR A 186 -4.07 1.83 6.27
CA THR A 186 -3.57 1.89 4.90
C THR A 186 -2.82 0.62 4.52
N ALA A 187 -1.95 0.08 5.37
CA ALA A 187 -1.27 -1.20 5.12
C ALA A 187 -2.27 -2.35 4.97
N TYR A 188 -3.32 -2.38 5.80
CA TYR A 188 -4.41 -3.35 5.66
C TYR A 188 -5.18 -3.18 4.35
N ILE A 189 -5.54 -1.95 3.97
CA ILE A 189 -6.25 -1.67 2.72
C ILE A 189 -5.36 -1.96 1.52
N THR A 190 -4.07 -1.60 1.54
CA THR A 190 -3.15 -1.86 0.43
C THR A 190 -2.87 -3.34 0.29
N THR A 191 -2.63 -4.08 1.38
CA THR A 191 -2.52 -5.54 1.29
C THR A 191 -3.81 -6.16 0.75
N PHE A 192 -4.99 -5.75 1.25
CA PHE A 192 -6.29 -6.18 0.71
C PHE A 192 -6.54 -5.73 -0.73
N ALA A 193 -6.08 -4.54 -1.11
CA ALA A 193 -6.22 -4.00 -2.45
C ALA A 193 -5.23 -4.65 -3.41
N ASP A 194 -4.04 -5.05 -2.98
CA ASP A 194 -3.12 -5.87 -3.78
C ASP A 194 -3.75 -7.25 -3.98
N TYR A 195 -4.40 -7.84 -2.95
CA TYR A 195 -5.25 -9.02 -3.12
C TYR A 195 -6.43 -8.78 -4.10
N ALA A 196 -6.97 -7.56 -4.19
CA ALA A 196 -8.11 -7.22 -5.07
C ALA A 196 -7.72 -6.66 -6.46
N THR A 197 -6.51 -6.14 -6.65
CA THR A 197 -6.05 -5.49 -7.91
C THR A 197 -5.41 -6.52 -8.84
N THR A 198 -4.91 -7.62 -8.29
CA THR A 198 -4.73 -8.87 -9.05
C THR A 198 -6.06 -9.33 -9.68
N THR A 199 -7.22 -8.87 -9.17
CA THR A 199 -8.56 -9.16 -9.71
C THR A 199 -9.09 -8.10 -10.70
N THR A 200 -8.35 -7.04 -11.06
CA THR A 200 -8.91 -5.93 -11.89
C THR A 200 -8.00 -5.44 -13.03
N SER A 201 -6.76 -5.92 -13.14
CA SER A 201 -5.82 -5.47 -14.17
C SER A 201 -5.93 -6.26 -15.50
N THR A 202 -7.14 -6.39 -16.04
CA THR A 202 -7.34 -6.89 -17.41
C THR A 202 -8.43 -6.14 -18.16
N ASN A 203 -8.66 -4.84 -17.90
CA ASN A 203 -9.47 -4.02 -18.81
C ASN A 203 -9.28 -2.50 -18.65
N THR A 204 -8.39 -1.90 -19.45
CA THR A 204 -8.75 -0.70 -20.24
C THR A 204 -7.76 -0.44 -21.38
N THR A 205 -8.20 -0.78 -22.58
CA THR A 205 -7.67 -0.34 -23.88
C THR A 205 -7.91 1.15 -24.08
N ASN A 206 -6.96 1.85 -24.72
CA ASN A 206 -7.28 2.91 -25.67
C ASN A 206 -6.14 3.06 -26.70
N SER A 207 -6.54 2.85 -27.95
CA SER A 207 -5.83 3.10 -29.19
C SER A 207 -5.54 4.59 -29.39
N ASP A 208 -4.37 4.93 -29.94
CA ASP A 208 -4.25 5.51 -31.29
C ASP A 208 -2.83 6.04 -31.57
N ASP A 209 -2.33 5.62 -32.73
CA ASP A 209 -1.49 6.35 -33.68
C ASP A 209 0.02 6.60 -33.44
N ASP A 210 0.79 5.84 -34.25
CA ASP A 210 1.73 6.34 -35.26
C ASP A 210 3.19 6.58 -34.84
N ALA A 211 4.06 5.65 -35.22
CA ALA A 211 4.98 5.82 -36.36
C ALA A 211 6.33 5.10 -36.18
N SER A 212 6.69 4.41 -37.27
CA SER A 212 8.03 4.05 -37.74
C SER A 212 8.76 2.87 -37.07
N ASP A 213 8.69 1.77 -37.82
CA ASP A 213 9.85 1.20 -38.52
C ASP A 213 10.69 0.13 -37.81
N THR A 214 10.34 -1.11 -38.15
CA THR A 214 11.03 -1.87 -39.21
C THR A 214 11.70 -3.17 -38.77
N ASP A 215 11.18 -4.21 -39.42
CA ASP A 215 11.79 -5.47 -39.81
C ASP A 215 11.91 -6.63 -38.81
N SER A 216 10.95 -7.53 -39.01
CA SER A 216 11.16 -8.80 -39.72
C SER A 216 10.82 -10.03 -38.88
N GLU A 217 9.69 -10.64 -39.20
CA GLU A 217 9.64 -11.95 -39.87
C GLU A 217 9.59 -13.09 -38.84
N THR A 218 8.39 -13.55 -38.49
CA THR A 218 7.78 -14.72 -39.15
C THR A 218 6.45 -15.06 -38.49
N ALA A 219 5.44 -15.25 -39.32
CA ALA A 219 4.19 -15.87 -38.93
C ALA A 219 4.43 -17.35 -38.65
N ASP A 220 3.87 -17.89 -37.57
CA ASP A 220 3.30 -19.23 -37.63
C ASP A 220 2.26 -19.48 -36.53
N SER A 221 1.03 -19.64 -37.02
CA SER A 221 0.07 -20.70 -36.69
C SER A 221 0.06 -21.32 -35.27
N GLU A 222 -1.04 -21.05 -34.58
CA GLU A 222 -1.72 -21.93 -33.62
C GLU A 222 -1.59 -23.43 -33.97
N SER A 223 -0.98 -24.23 -33.09
CA SER A 223 -1.37 -25.63 -32.85
C SER A 223 -0.66 -26.24 -31.63
N SER A 224 -1.48 -26.80 -30.77
CA SER A 224 -1.25 -27.79 -29.71
C SER A 224 -0.12 -28.83 -29.89
N SER A 225 0.36 -29.34 -28.74
CA SER A 225 1.25 -30.51 -28.46
C SER A 225 2.75 -30.21 -28.58
N SER A 226 3.67 -30.62 -27.70
CA SER A 226 3.76 -31.74 -26.75
C SER A 226 5.10 -31.64 -25.98
N ASP A 227 5.13 -32.11 -24.73
CA ASP A 227 6.29 -32.75 -24.06
C ASP A 227 7.67 -32.04 -24.06
N ASP A 228 7.79 -30.87 -23.44
CA ASP A 228 9.06 -30.51 -22.79
C ASP A 228 8.96 -30.86 -21.30
N THR A 229 9.47 -32.04 -20.94
CA THR A 229 9.42 -32.63 -19.60
C THR A 229 10.23 -31.88 -18.53
N ASP A 230 10.97 -30.86 -18.94
CA ASP A 230 12.08 -30.38 -18.12
C ASP A 230 11.73 -29.06 -17.41
N LYS A 231 10.69 -28.33 -17.83
CA LYS A 231 10.33 -27.03 -17.24
C LYS A 231 8.82 -26.77 -17.24
N ILE A 232 8.36 -26.02 -16.24
CA ILE A 232 7.05 -25.37 -16.21
C ILE A 232 7.24 -23.89 -15.90
N THR A 233 6.57 -23.03 -16.66
CA THR A 233 6.55 -21.58 -16.40
C THR A 233 5.33 -21.25 -15.56
N ILE A 234 5.52 -20.57 -14.44
CA ILE A 234 4.48 -20.08 -13.54
C ILE A 234 4.77 -18.60 -13.28
N GLY A 235 3.87 -17.71 -13.70
CA GLY A 235 4.14 -16.28 -13.71
C GLY A 235 5.36 -15.95 -14.58
N ASP A 236 6.35 -15.29 -13.99
CA ASP A 236 7.64 -14.97 -14.62
C ASP A 236 8.76 -16.00 -14.32
N ASP A 237 8.46 -17.04 -13.54
CA ASP A 237 9.44 -18.01 -13.06
C ASP A 237 9.43 -19.31 -13.89
N ASP A 238 10.60 -19.68 -14.41
CA ASP A 238 10.83 -20.99 -15.02
C ASP A 238 11.31 -22.00 -13.96
N ILE A 239 10.52 -23.04 -13.73
CA ILE A 239 10.78 -24.07 -12.72
C ILE A 239 11.17 -25.37 -13.42
N ASP A 240 12.37 -25.88 -13.11
CA ASP A 240 12.81 -27.17 -13.64
C ASP A 240 12.06 -28.32 -12.97
N ILE A 241 11.65 -29.31 -13.76
CA ILE A 241 10.81 -30.43 -13.33
C ILE A 241 11.62 -31.73 -13.36
N ALA A 242 11.61 -32.44 -12.22
CA ALA A 242 12.24 -33.75 -12.08
C ALA A 242 11.34 -34.91 -12.50
N ASP A 243 10.02 -34.75 -12.36
CA ASP A 243 9.03 -35.78 -12.71
C ASP A 243 7.64 -35.11 -12.85
N GLN A 244 6.80 -35.65 -13.72
CA GLN A 244 5.42 -35.17 -13.90
C GLN A 244 4.44 -36.30 -14.17
N GLN A 245 3.20 -36.16 -13.73
CA GLN A 245 2.13 -37.08 -14.03
C GLN A 245 0.83 -36.33 -14.28
N SER A 246 0.25 -36.52 -15.47
CA SER A 246 -1.05 -35.95 -15.84
C SER A 246 -2.16 -36.99 -15.73
N TYR A 247 -3.31 -36.54 -15.26
CA TYR A 247 -4.53 -37.34 -15.09
C TYR A 247 -5.69 -36.61 -15.76
N THR A 248 -6.32 -37.23 -16.74
CA THR A 248 -7.58 -36.73 -17.31
C THR A 248 -8.72 -37.09 -16.37
N THR A 249 -9.63 -36.14 -16.16
CA THR A 249 -10.72 -36.28 -15.19
C THR A 249 -12.08 -36.21 -15.88
N ALA A 250 -13.03 -36.99 -15.37
CA ALA A 250 -14.42 -36.97 -15.85
C ALA A 250 -15.35 -36.16 -14.92
N PHE A 251 -14.77 -35.30 -14.07
CA PHE A 251 -15.55 -34.54 -13.09
C PHE A 251 -16.36 -33.46 -13.80
N THR A 252 -17.67 -33.45 -13.52
CA THR A 252 -18.60 -32.45 -14.00
C THR A 252 -19.66 -32.24 -12.93
N ASP A 253 -19.99 -30.98 -12.65
CA ASP A 253 -21.09 -30.58 -11.78
C ASP A 253 -21.95 -29.54 -12.51
N SER A 254 -23.20 -29.92 -12.81
CA SER A 254 -24.20 -29.06 -13.44
C SER A 254 -25.40 -28.80 -12.51
N SER A 255 -25.23 -28.97 -11.21
CA SER A 255 -26.33 -28.99 -10.24
C SER A 255 -26.77 -27.61 -9.74
N TRP A 256 -26.13 -26.51 -10.17
CA TRP A 256 -26.37 -25.17 -9.64
C TRP A 256 -26.44 -24.11 -10.74
N ALA A 257 -27.41 -23.20 -10.59
CA ALA A 257 -27.60 -22.01 -11.45
C ALA A 257 -27.68 -22.30 -12.97
N ASN A 258 -28.05 -23.51 -13.39
CA ASN A 258 -27.95 -23.98 -14.79
C ASN A 258 -26.53 -23.92 -15.37
N SER A 259 -25.52 -23.69 -14.53
CA SER A 259 -24.12 -23.59 -14.90
C SER A 259 -23.43 -24.94 -14.76
N THR A 260 -22.37 -25.16 -15.52
CA THR A 260 -21.60 -26.41 -15.51
C THR A 260 -20.14 -26.14 -15.22
N PHE A 261 -19.62 -26.79 -14.18
CA PHE A 261 -18.21 -26.77 -13.79
C PHE A 261 -17.58 -28.12 -14.12
N LYS A 262 -16.45 -28.12 -14.82
CA LYS A 262 -15.68 -29.34 -15.13
C LYS A 262 -14.24 -29.17 -14.73
N ILE A 263 -13.71 -30.18 -14.05
CA ILE A 263 -12.26 -30.34 -13.90
C ILE A 263 -11.89 -31.30 -15.01
N ASN A 264 -11.08 -30.85 -15.96
CA ASN A 264 -10.76 -31.58 -17.19
C ASN A 264 -9.46 -32.39 -17.05
N ARG A 265 -8.48 -31.82 -16.35
CA ARG A 265 -7.17 -32.42 -16.15
C ARG A 265 -6.54 -31.96 -14.84
N VAL A 266 -5.85 -32.87 -14.17
CA VAL A 266 -4.96 -32.58 -13.04
C VAL A 266 -3.57 -33.05 -13.40
N THR A 267 -2.56 -32.20 -13.30
CA THR A 267 -1.16 -32.56 -13.51
C THR A 267 -0.36 -32.29 -12.25
N VAL A 268 0.38 -33.29 -11.78
CA VAL A 268 1.26 -33.20 -10.61
C VAL A 268 2.69 -33.12 -11.11
N TYR A 269 3.40 -32.07 -10.71
CA TYR A 269 4.80 -31.82 -11.03
C TYR A 269 5.64 -31.91 -9.77
N LYS A 270 6.79 -32.58 -9.87
CA LYS A 270 7.84 -32.56 -8.86
C LYS A 270 8.98 -31.69 -9.37
N THR A 271 9.41 -30.73 -8.56
CA THR A 271 10.50 -29.82 -8.93
C THR A 271 11.86 -30.51 -8.90
N ASP A 272 12.78 -30.09 -9.77
CA ASP A 272 14.19 -30.48 -9.74
C ASP A 272 14.98 -29.60 -8.76
N GLY A 273 14.75 -29.84 -7.47
CA GLY A 273 15.39 -29.12 -6.38
C GLY A 273 14.41 -28.32 -5.52
N THR A 274 14.95 -27.38 -4.76
CA THR A 274 14.18 -26.53 -3.84
C THR A 274 13.95 -25.18 -4.48
N TYR A 275 12.69 -24.83 -4.67
CA TYR A 275 12.27 -23.51 -5.11
C TYR A 275 11.58 -22.79 -3.96
N THR A 276 11.36 -21.49 -4.12
CA THR A 276 10.78 -20.67 -3.06
C THR A 276 9.70 -19.76 -3.62
N ASN A 277 8.53 -19.78 -3.00
CA ASN A 277 7.43 -18.90 -3.33
C ASN A 277 7.26 -17.86 -2.20
N GLY A 278 6.86 -16.64 -2.55
CA GLY A 278 6.68 -15.53 -1.63
C GLY A 278 7.92 -14.67 -1.43
N SER A 279 7.73 -13.53 -0.76
CA SER A 279 8.75 -12.51 -0.55
C SER A 279 9.04 -12.25 0.92
N GLY A 280 10.29 -11.90 1.24
CA GLY A 280 10.68 -11.49 2.58
C GLY A 280 10.56 -12.62 3.62
N SER A 281 9.81 -12.38 4.69
CA SER A 281 9.61 -13.34 5.80
C SER A 281 8.63 -14.47 5.47
N ASP A 282 7.83 -14.30 4.42
CA ASP A 282 6.78 -15.25 4.04
C ASP A 282 7.26 -16.20 2.93
N LYS A 283 8.56 -16.14 2.63
CA LYS A 283 9.23 -17.00 1.67
C LYS A 283 9.19 -18.44 2.15
N GLN A 284 8.48 -19.30 1.42
CA GLN A 284 8.33 -20.72 1.72
C GLN A 284 8.99 -21.56 0.64
N GLU A 285 9.71 -22.59 1.07
CA GLU A 285 10.27 -23.59 0.17
C GLU A 285 9.16 -24.52 -0.34
N PHE A 286 9.24 -24.91 -1.61
CA PHE A 286 8.32 -25.87 -2.22
C PHE A 286 9.06 -26.90 -3.08
N HIS A 287 8.40 -28.04 -3.26
CA HIS A 287 8.96 -29.22 -3.94
C HIS A 287 8.02 -29.85 -4.97
N GLY A 288 6.83 -29.28 -5.16
CA GLY A 288 5.90 -29.75 -6.17
C GLY A 288 4.84 -28.71 -6.50
N ILE A 289 4.19 -28.91 -7.63
CA ILE A 289 3.08 -28.09 -8.12
C ILE A 289 1.96 -29.02 -8.56
N ILE A 290 0.72 -28.67 -8.25
CA ILE A 290 -0.46 -29.29 -8.88
C ILE A 290 -1.08 -28.25 -9.80
N LYS A 291 -1.24 -28.60 -11.07
CA LYS A 291 -1.99 -27.82 -12.04
C LYS A 291 -3.35 -28.44 -12.28
N VAL A 292 -4.42 -27.66 -12.14
CA VAL A 292 -5.80 -28.11 -12.36
C VAL A 292 -6.39 -27.31 -13.52
N HIS A 293 -6.61 -27.96 -14.65
CA HIS A 293 -7.28 -27.35 -15.79
C HIS A 293 -8.80 -27.47 -15.60
N MET A 294 -9.48 -26.34 -15.54
CA MET A 294 -10.92 -26.27 -15.27
C MET A 294 -11.65 -25.51 -16.37
N SER A 295 -12.92 -25.84 -16.59
CA SER A 295 -13.81 -25.09 -17.49
C SER A 295 -15.16 -24.85 -16.86
N ILE A 296 -15.75 -23.68 -17.13
CA ILE A 296 -17.02 -23.21 -16.62
C ILE A 296 -17.90 -22.83 -17.82
N HIS A 297 -19.13 -23.32 -17.83
CA HIS A 297 -20.19 -22.83 -18.69
C HIS A 297 -21.24 -22.13 -17.82
N ALA A 298 -21.45 -20.84 -18.01
CA ALA A 298 -22.40 -20.05 -17.25
C ALA A 298 -23.82 -20.20 -17.85
N GLY A 299 -24.76 -20.82 -17.14
CA GLY A 299 -26.15 -20.96 -17.59
C GLY A 299 -27.01 -19.72 -17.34
N ARG A 300 -26.48 -18.78 -16.56
CA ARG A 300 -27.01 -17.45 -16.23
C ARG A 300 -25.85 -16.55 -15.80
N ASP A 301 -26.15 -15.29 -15.52
CA ASP A 301 -25.18 -14.39 -14.89
C ASP A 301 -24.84 -14.91 -13.49
N ILE A 302 -23.55 -15.21 -13.27
CA ILE A 302 -22.99 -15.75 -12.02
C ILE A 302 -21.64 -15.09 -11.73
N SER A 303 -21.21 -15.17 -10.49
CA SER A 303 -19.84 -14.98 -10.05
C SER A 303 -19.28 -16.32 -9.56
N ALA A 304 -18.08 -16.71 -9.99
CA ALA A 304 -17.44 -17.93 -9.54
C ALA A 304 -15.96 -17.67 -9.21
N TYR A 305 -15.43 -18.29 -8.15
CA TYR A 305 -14.06 -18.04 -7.68
C TYR A 305 -13.14 -19.28 -7.54
N PRO A 306 -13.04 -20.17 -8.54
CA PRO A 306 -11.99 -21.20 -8.62
C PRO A 306 -10.54 -20.75 -8.39
N THR A 307 -10.15 -19.54 -8.80
CA THR A 307 -8.83 -18.94 -8.55
C THR A 307 -8.60 -18.59 -7.08
N GLN A 308 -9.64 -18.70 -6.26
CA GLN A 308 -9.56 -18.60 -4.79
C GLN A 308 -9.74 -19.97 -4.11
N ALA A 309 -9.68 -21.06 -4.87
CA ALA A 309 -9.95 -22.39 -4.37
C ALA A 309 -8.91 -22.87 -3.34
N LYS A 310 -9.36 -23.75 -2.45
CA LYS A 310 -8.48 -24.53 -1.57
C LYS A 310 -8.36 -25.95 -2.10
N LEU A 311 -7.12 -26.42 -2.24
CA LEU A 311 -6.81 -27.80 -2.60
C LEU A 311 -6.29 -28.55 -1.37
N SER A 312 -6.78 -29.76 -1.15
CA SER A 312 -6.26 -30.70 -0.15
C SER A 312 -5.83 -32.01 -0.81
N THR A 313 -4.69 -32.54 -0.40
CA THR A 313 -4.12 -33.78 -0.94
C THR A 313 -4.36 -34.96 0.01
N ASN A 314 -4.23 -36.19 -0.48
CA ASN A 314 -4.33 -37.41 0.35
C ASN A 314 -3.26 -37.51 1.45
N ASP A 315 -2.13 -36.80 1.32
CA ASP A 315 -1.06 -36.77 2.32
C ASP A 315 -1.22 -35.63 3.36
N GLY A 316 -2.38 -34.98 3.35
CA GLY A 316 -2.79 -34.02 4.38
C GLY A 316 -2.26 -32.60 4.19
N GLN A 317 -1.75 -32.26 3.00
CA GLN A 317 -1.41 -30.88 2.66
C GLN A 317 -2.70 -30.13 2.30
N GLN A 318 -2.73 -28.85 2.66
CA GLN A 318 -3.77 -27.93 2.24
C GLN A 318 -3.10 -26.65 1.75
N VAL A 319 -3.43 -26.27 0.54
CA VAL A 319 -2.82 -25.14 -0.19
C VAL A 319 -3.93 -24.37 -0.89
N GLU A 320 -3.68 -23.10 -1.16
CA GLU A 320 -4.60 -22.23 -1.90
C GLU A 320 -4.08 -22.09 -3.33
N ALA A 321 -4.97 -21.70 -4.25
CA ALA A 321 -4.59 -21.39 -5.61
C ALA A 321 -3.56 -20.25 -5.60
N ASP A 322 -2.52 -20.41 -6.41
CA ASP A 322 -1.44 -19.45 -6.55
C ASP A 322 -1.91 -18.24 -7.38
N SER A 323 -1.35 -17.06 -7.09
CA SER A 323 -1.66 -15.83 -7.80
C SER A 323 -1.34 -15.87 -9.29
N ASP A 324 -0.46 -16.78 -9.71
CA ASP A 324 -0.10 -17.00 -11.12
C ASP A 324 -1.07 -17.93 -11.87
N SER A 325 -2.21 -18.28 -11.27
CA SER A 325 -3.31 -18.99 -11.93
C SER A 325 -3.97 -18.13 -13.02
N ASP A 326 -4.51 -18.78 -14.05
CA ASP A 326 -5.15 -18.09 -15.18
C ASP A 326 -6.37 -17.26 -14.72
N ASP A 327 -6.58 -16.12 -15.37
CA ASP A 327 -7.76 -15.26 -15.19
C ASP A 327 -8.92 -15.77 -16.06
N PHE A 328 -9.70 -16.71 -15.51
CA PHE A 328 -10.83 -17.32 -16.22
C PHE A 328 -12.14 -17.35 -15.41
N ASP A 329 -12.14 -16.78 -14.21
CA ASP A 329 -13.29 -16.77 -13.32
C ASP A 329 -13.74 -15.34 -12.97
N GLY A 330 -14.46 -15.15 -11.87
CA GLY A 330 -15.13 -13.89 -11.54
C GLY A 330 -16.54 -13.82 -12.14
N GLU A 331 -16.92 -12.63 -12.64
CA GLU A 331 -18.24 -12.36 -13.20
C GLU A 331 -18.38 -12.98 -14.61
N LEU A 332 -19.32 -13.91 -14.77
CA LEU A 332 -19.58 -14.61 -16.01
C LEU A 332 -21.03 -14.36 -16.44
N ASN A 333 -21.20 -13.71 -17.59
CA ASN A 333 -22.51 -13.53 -18.21
C ASN A 333 -23.09 -14.85 -18.71
N SER A 334 -24.41 -14.93 -18.70
CA SER A 334 -25.18 -16.06 -19.23
C SER A 334 -24.73 -16.47 -20.64
N GLY A 335 -24.47 -17.77 -20.81
CA GLY A 335 -24.05 -18.39 -22.06
C GLY A 335 -22.54 -18.34 -22.33
N THR A 336 -21.74 -17.76 -21.43
CA THR A 336 -20.28 -17.69 -21.58
C THR A 336 -19.62 -19.01 -21.20
N ASP A 337 -18.65 -19.44 -22.00
CA ASP A 337 -17.71 -20.50 -21.67
C ASP A 337 -16.36 -19.87 -21.29
N SER A 338 -15.77 -20.33 -20.19
CA SER A 338 -14.45 -19.91 -19.73
C SER A 338 -13.64 -21.12 -19.27
N ASN A 339 -12.32 -21.09 -19.41
CA ASN A 339 -11.43 -22.15 -18.97
C ASN A 339 -10.03 -21.62 -18.67
N GLY A 340 -9.32 -22.31 -17.79
CA GLY A 340 -7.96 -21.93 -17.40
C GLY A 340 -7.31 -22.95 -16.49
N ASP A 341 -6.02 -22.73 -16.25
CA ASP A 341 -5.18 -23.51 -15.36
C ASP A 341 -5.07 -22.84 -13.97
N LEU A 342 -5.36 -23.63 -12.93
CA LEU A 342 -5.12 -23.27 -11.53
C LEU A 342 -3.82 -23.91 -11.05
N TYR A 343 -2.92 -23.14 -10.45
CA TYR A 343 -1.68 -23.66 -9.88
C TYR A 343 -1.76 -23.74 -8.36
N PHE A 344 -1.25 -24.83 -7.79
CA PHE A 344 -1.21 -25.05 -6.35
C PHE A 344 0.21 -25.47 -5.96
N ILE A 345 0.89 -24.64 -5.17
CA ILE A 345 2.28 -24.85 -4.78
C ILE A 345 2.34 -25.75 -3.55
N LEU A 346 2.97 -26.93 -3.68
CA LEU A 346 3.08 -27.91 -2.60
C LEU A 346 4.39 -27.77 -1.83
N PRO A 347 4.34 -27.54 -0.49
CA PRO A 347 5.52 -27.48 0.35
C PRO A 347 6.37 -28.74 0.31
N LYS A 348 5.78 -29.92 0.08
CA LYS A 348 6.50 -31.19 -0.01
C LYS A 348 5.93 -32.10 -1.09
N LEU A 349 6.81 -32.71 -1.88
CA LEU A 349 6.44 -33.78 -2.80
C LEU A 349 7.65 -34.69 -3.09
N SER A 350 7.61 -35.94 -2.60
CA SER A 350 8.73 -36.88 -2.83
C SER A 350 8.63 -37.59 -4.18
N SER A 351 7.42 -37.89 -4.64
CA SER A 351 7.13 -38.51 -5.94
C SER A 351 5.72 -38.10 -6.36
N VAL A 352 5.53 -37.86 -7.66
CA VAL A 352 4.20 -37.55 -8.23
C VAL A 352 3.16 -38.63 -7.94
N LYS A 353 3.60 -39.90 -7.78
CA LYS A 353 2.73 -41.05 -7.47
C LYS A 353 2.20 -41.05 -6.03
N ASN A 354 2.74 -40.21 -5.14
CA ASN A 354 2.26 -40.12 -3.77
C ASN A 354 0.93 -39.36 -3.67
N ILE A 355 0.62 -38.53 -4.67
CA ILE A 355 -0.65 -37.82 -4.74
C ILE A 355 -1.64 -38.70 -5.51
N THR A 356 -2.52 -39.38 -4.76
CA THR A 356 -3.53 -40.30 -5.31
C THR A 356 -4.93 -39.72 -5.28
N SER A 357 -5.15 -38.62 -4.56
CA SER A 357 -6.40 -37.87 -4.63
C SER A 357 -6.19 -36.41 -4.28
N VAL A 358 -6.95 -35.54 -4.93
CA VAL A 358 -7.05 -34.11 -4.60
C VAL A 358 -8.51 -33.75 -4.32
N ARG A 359 -8.73 -32.88 -3.34
CA ARG A 359 -10.03 -32.31 -3.02
C ARG A 359 -9.97 -30.80 -3.22
N LEU A 360 -10.80 -30.27 -4.10
CA LEU A 360 -10.87 -28.87 -4.46
C LEU A 360 -12.16 -28.25 -3.91
N LYS A 361 -12.07 -27.10 -3.27
CA LYS A 361 -13.21 -26.33 -2.79
C LYS A 361 -13.15 -24.89 -3.28
N TRP A 362 -14.23 -24.40 -3.86
CA TRP A 362 -14.37 -23.02 -4.33
C TRP A 362 -15.82 -22.56 -4.15
N ASP A 363 -16.01 -21.24 -4.17
CA ASP A 363 -17.31 -20.61 -3.98
C ASP A 363 -17.82 -19.99 -5.29
N ALA A 364 -19.13 -19.90 -5.42
CA ALA A 364 -19.82 -19.20 -6.49
C ALA A 364 -21.15 -18.63 -5.99
N ASP A 365 -21.61 -17.57 -6.59
CA ASP A 365 -22.84 -16.88 -6.25
C ASP A 365 -23.50 -16.22 -7.46
N TYR A 366 -24.74 -15.77 -7.29
CA TYR A 366 -25.41 -14.91 -8.25
C TYR A 366 -26.26 -13.87 -7.54
N ASP A 367 -26.44 -12.73 -8.19
CA ASP A 367 -27.31 -11.68 -7.69
C ASP A 367 -28.78 -12.07 -7.81
N THR A 368 -29.54 -11.77 -6.75
CA THR A 368 -30.99 -11.94 -6.69
C THR A 368 -31.60 -10.95 -5.70
N ASP A 369 -32.77 -10.42 -6.04
CA ASP A 369 -33.55 -9.56 -5.14
C ASP A 369 -34.41 -10.38 -4.15
N ASP A 370 -34.43 -11.71 -4.31
CA ASP A 370 -35.13 -12.62 -3.40
C ASP A 370 -34.26 -12.95 -2.19
N TYR A 371 -34.52 -12.26 -1.07
CA TYR A 371 -33.81 -12.47 0.19
C TYR A 371 -33.98 -13.88 0.79
N GLU A 372 -34.92 -14.69 0.29
CA GLU A 372 -35.16 -16.06 0.75
C GLU A 372 -34.53 -17.10 -0.22
N ASP A 373 -33.80 -16.68 -1.25
CA ASP A 373 -33.11 -17.59 -2.17
C ASP A 373 -31.81 -18.12 -1.54
N ASP A 374 -31.95 -19.16 -0.72
CA ASP A 374 -30.83 -19.90 -0.13
C ASP A 374 -29.89 -20.53 -1.17
N ASN A 375 -30.29 -20.62 -2.44
CA ASN A 375 -29.50 -21.17 -3.52
C ASN A 375 -28.65 -20.10 -4.25
N ALA A 376 -28.74 -18.83 -3.86
CA ALA A 376 -27.94 -17.74 -4.40
C ALA A 376 -26.42 -17.91 -4.20
N PHE A 377 -26.01 -18.68 -3.19
CA PHE A 377 -24.62 -18.98 -2.88
C PHE A 377 -24.38 -20.50 -2.89
N LYS A 378 -23.23 -20.92 -3.43
CA LYS A 378 -22.80 -22.32 -3.40
C LYS A 378 -21.30 -22.47 -3.20
N THR A 379 -20.94 -23.28 -2.20
CA THR A 379 -19.61 -23.86 -2.09
C THR A 379 -19.57 -25.20 -2.82
N PHE A 380 -18.72 -25.32 -3.82
CA PHE A 380 -18.40 -26.58 -4.48
C PHE A 380 -17.35 -27.36 -3.70
N ASP A 381 -17.43 -28.69 -3.78
CA ASP A 381 -16.55 -29.61 -3.07
C ASP A 381 -16.30 -30.84 -3.93
N ALA A 382 -15.25 -30.77 -4.74
CA ALA A 382 -14.89 -31.79 -5.72
C ALA A 382 -13.76 -32.67 -5.17
N THR A 383 -13.97 -33.98 -5.12
CA THR A 383 -12.88 -34.93 -4.84
C THR A 383 -12.54 -35.72 -6.10
N ILE A 384 -11.29 -35.64 -6.52
CA ILE A 384 -10.74 -36.26 -7.72
C ILE A 384 -9.75 -37.34 -7.29
N ASN A 385 -9.98 -38.57 -7.74
CA ASN A 385 -9.03 -39.67 -7.59
C ASN A 385 -8.06 -39.69 -8.78
N LEU A 386 -6.76 -39.73 -8.49
CA LEU A 386 -5.67 -39.69 -9.45
C LEU A 386 -5.07 -41.11 -9.58
N ASN A 387 -5.77 -41.94 -10.35
CA ASN A 387 -5.49 -43.39 -10.46
C ASN A 387 -4.96 -43.76 -11.84
#